data_AF-B7KDI8-F1
#
_entry.id   AF-B7KDI8-F1
#
_cell.length_a   1.000
_cell.length_b   1.000
_cell.length_c   1.000
_cell.angle_alpha   90.00
_cell.angle_beta   90.00
_cell.angle_gamma   90.00
#
_symmetry.space_group_name_H-M   'P 1'
#
loop_
_entity.id
_entity.type
_entity.pdbx_description
1 polymer ?
#
loop_
_entity_poly.entity_id
_entity_poly.type
_entity_poly.pdbx_seq_one_letter_code
_entity_poly.pdbx_strand_id
1 'polypeptide(L)' 'MQTSEESQSIDFEKIALALSGGGYRAAAFHLGVLDFLHYVGLVDHITLLSTVSGGSITGAKFALSLAQGKSFQEFYL' A
#
# COMPACT_ATOMS: atom_id res chain seq x y z
N MET A 1 -14.39 32.70 -26.97
CA MET A 1 -13.39 32.50 -25.91
C MET A 1 -13.90 31.35 -25.05
N GLN A 2 -13.50 30.12 -25.39
CA GLN A 2 -13.85 28.93 -24.61
C GLN A 2 -12.81 28.77 -23.51
N THR A 3 -13.27 28.75 -22.26
CA THR A 3 -12.46 28.45 -21.08
C THR A 3 -12.21 26.95 -21.04
N SER A 4 -10.97 26.53 -21.27
CA SER A 4 -10.51 25.17 -21.03
C SER A 4 -10.42 24.95 -19.52
N GLU A 5 -11.30 24.11 -18.97
CA GLU A 5 -11.16 23.58 -17.61
C GLU A 5 -9.89 22.72 -17.55
N GLU A 6 -8.83 23.21 -16.91
CA GLU A 6 -7.66 22.38 -16.56
C GLU A 6 -8.12 21.32 -15.56
N SER A 7 -8.21 20.06 -16.01
CA SER A 7 -8.39 18.94 -15.09
C SER A 7 -7.12 18.80 -14.26
N GLN A 8 -7.16 19.18 -12.98
CA GLN A 8 -6.05 18.92 -12.07
C GLN A 8 -5.88 17.41 -11.93
N SER A 9 -4.81 16.86 -12.51
CA SER A 9 -4.41 15.47 -12.28
C SER A 9 -3.94 15.33 -10.83
N ILE A 10 -4.61 14.49 -10.05
CA ILE A 10 -4.14 14.15 -8.70
C ILE A 10 -2.87 13.31 -8.87
N ASP A 11 -1.74 13.89 -8.49
CA ASP A 11 -0.47 13.17 -8.45
C ASP A 11 -0.37 12.44 -7.10
N PHE A 12 -0.32 11.11 -7.14
CA PHE A 12 -0.21 10.27 -5.95
C PHE A 12 1.25 10.15 -5.50
N GLU A 13 1.99 11.26 -5.41
CA GLU A 13 3.42 11.24 -5.08
C GLU A 13 3.72 10.52 -3.75
N LYS A 14 2.84 10.66 -2.75
CA LYS A 14 3.02 10.07 -1.41
C LYS A 14 1.71 9.56 -0.83
N ILE A 15 1.68 8.29 -0.48
CA ILE A 15 0.55 7.59 0.13
C ILE A 15 0.92 7.21 1.58
N ALA A 16 0.02 7.51 2.51
CA ALA A 16 0.04 6.94 3.85
C ALA A 16 -1.02 5.84 3.93
N LEU A 17 -0.62 4.61 4.28
CA LEU A 17 -1.49 3.45 4.31
C LEU A 17 -1.78 3.02 5.75
N ALA A 18 -3.08 2.93 6.09
CA ALA A 18 -3.54 2.46 7.40
C ALA A 18 -4.17 1.07 7.29
N LEU A 19 -3.62 0.10 8.02
CA LEU A 19 -4.09 -1.29 8.06
C LEU A 19 -4.78 -1.58 9.40
N SER A 20 -6.11 -1.63 9.37
CA SER A 20 -6.92 -1.92 10.55
C SER A 20 -6.77 -3.35 11.07
N GLY A 21 -7.16 -3.58 12.33
CA GLY A 21 -7.17 -4.89 12.96
C GLY A 21 -8.29 -5.80 12.46
N GLY A 22 -8.32 -7.05 12.97
CA GLY A 22 -9.29 -8.08 12.57
C GLY A 22 -8.71 -9.49 12.45
N GLY A 23 -7.59 -9.77 13.13
CA GLY A 23 -6.90 -11.06 13.10
C GLY A 23 -6.44 -11.45 11.68
N TYR A 24 -6.43 -12.75 11.41
CA TYR A 24 -5.98 -13.29 10.12
C TYR A 24 -6.83 -12.87 8.92
N ARG A 25 -8.12 -12.55 9.11
CA ARG A 25 -8.96 -12.03 8.02
C ARG A 25 -8.48 -10.66 7.54
N ALA A 26 -8.14 -9.77 8.48
CA ALA A 26 -7.57 -8.48 8.14
C ALA A 26 -6.20 -8.64 7.46
N ALA A 27 -5.36 -9.55 7.95
CA ALA A 27 -4.06 -9.83 7.33
C ALA A 27 -4.21 -10.25 5.84
N ALA A 28 -5.09 -11.22 5.55
CA ALA A 28 -5.35 -11.68 4.19
C ALA A 28 -5.94 -10.57 3.29
N PHE A 29 -6.89 -9.80 3.81
CA PHE A 29 -7.47 -8.67 3.08
C PHE A 29 -6.41 -7.62 2.73
N HIS A 30 -5.61 -7.21 3.71
CA HIS A 30 -4.55 -6.20 3.50
C HIS A 30 -3.43 -6.69 2.58
N LEU A 31 -3.16 -8.00 2.54
CA LEU A 31 -2.24 -8.58 1.56
C LEU A 31 -2.78 -8.39 0.13
N GLY A 32 -4.09 -8.63 -0.07
CA GLY A 32 -4.75 -8.35 -1.36
C GLY A 32 -4.78 -6.86 -1.71
N VAL A 33 -4.93 -5.96 -0.72
CA VAL A 33 -4.83 -4.51 -0.94
C VAL A 33 -3.44 -4.13 -1.44
N LEU A 34 -2.38 -4.63 -0.81
CA LEU A 34 -1.00 -4.34 -1.26
C LEU A 34 -0.74 -4.89 -2.67
N ASP A 35 -1.24 -6.08 -2.98
CA ASP A 35 -1.14 -6.67 -4.33
C ASP A 35 -1.88 -5.85 -5.38
N PHE A 36 -3.07 -5.34 -5.04
CA PHE A 36 -3.80 -4.44 -5.92
C PHE A 36 -3.04 -3.12 -6.11
N LEU A 37 -2.51 -2.51 -5.04
CA LEU A 37 -1.69 -1.29 -5.14
C LEU A 37 -0.44 -1.52 -5.99
N HIS A 38 0.17 -2.70 -5.90
CA HIS A 38 1.29 -3.09 -6.77
C HIS A 38 0.84 -3.19 -8.22
N TYR A 39 -0.28 -3.87 -8.48
CA TYR A 39 -0.85 -4.03 -9.82
C TYR A 39 -1.16 -2.68 -10.50
N VAL A 40 -1.66 -1.69 -9.76
CA VAL A 40 -1.94 -0.35 -10.30
C VAL A 40 -0.75 0.62 -10.24
N GLY A 41 0.44 0.15 -9.84
CA GLY A 41 1.67 0.96 -9.82
C GLY A 41 1.74 1.98 -8.68
N LEU A 42 0.97 1.79 -7.60
CA LEU A 42 0.92 2.70 -6.45
C LEU A 42 1.67 2.21 -5.21
N VAL A 43 2.15 0.95 -5.20
CA VAL A 43 2.80 0.39 -4.01
C VAL A 43 4.08 1.12 -3.61
N ASP A 44 4.86 1.59 -4.58
CA ASP A 44 6.12 2.31 -4.36
C ASP A 44 5.91 3.73 -3.85
N HIS A 45 4.67 4.23 -3.93
CA HIS A 45 4.28 5.55 -3.41
C HIS A 45 3.93 5.50 -1.91
N ILE A 46 3.87 4.31 -1.30
CA ILE A 46 3.59 4.16 0.14
C ILE A 46 4.82 4.63 0.94
N THR A 47 4.67 5.76 1.64
CA THR A 47 5.75 6.38 2.43
C THR A 47 5.55 6.24 3.94
N LEU A 48 4.34 5.89 4.38
CA LEU A 48 4.01 5.70 5.79
C LEU A 48 3.03 4.54 5.96
N LEU A 49 3.30 3.69 6.94
CA LEU A 49 2.42 2.61 7.36
C LEU A 49 1.96 2.81 8.81
N SER A 50 0.65 2.80 9.02
CA SER A 50 0.05 2.70 10.34
C SER A 50 -0.70 1.37 10.42
N THR A 51 -0.46 0.57 11.45
CA THR A 51 -1.04 -0.78 11.52
C THR A 51 -1.47 -1.09 12.94
N VAL A 52 -2.53 -1.87 13.08
CA VAL A 52 -2.98 -2.36 14.40
C VAL A 52 -3.35 -3.85 14.35
N SER A 53 -2.99 -4.59 15.39
CA SER A 53 -3.41 -5.99 15.61
C SER A 53 -3.18 -6.87 14.36
N GLY A 54 -4.22 -7.52 13.82
CA GLY A 54 -4.12 -8.38 12.63
C GLY A 54 -3.56 -7.70 11.39
N GLY A 55 -3.78 -6.39 11.20
CA GLY A 55 -3.19 -5.64 10.09
C GLY A 55 -1.67 -5.49 10.20
N SER A 56 -1.13 -5.55 11.41
CA SER A 56 0.32 -5.53 11.65
C SER A 56 1.03 -6.78 11.14
N ILE A 57 0.35 -7.91 10.94
CA ILE A 57 0.98 -9.12 10.38
C ILE A 57 1.48 -8.84 8.96
N THR A 58 0.58 -8.40 8.08
CA THR A 58 0.91 -8.03 6.69
C THR A 58 1.80 -6.80 6.64
N GLY A 59 1.45 -5.76 7.39
CA GLY A 59 2.20 -4.51 7.38
C GLY A 59 3.64 -4.66 7.89
N ALA A 60 3.89 -5.46 8.92
CA ALA A 60 5.24 -5.72 9.41
C ALA A 60 6.04 -6.60 8.44
N LYS A 61 5.44 -7.64 7.83
CA LYS A 61 6.12 -8.43 6.77
C LYS A 61 6.53 -7.53 5.60
N PHE A 62 5.62 -6.66 5.16
CA PHE A 62 5.87 -5.72 4.06
C PHE A 62 7.00 -4.74 4.40
N ALA A 63 6.92 -4.07 5.54
CA ALA A 63 7.96 -3.14 5.99
C ALA A 63 9.33 -3.84 6.17
N LEU A 64 9.34 -5.07 6.68
CA LEU A 64 10.57 -5.86 6.82
C LEU A 64 11.17 -6.23 5.46
N SER A 65 10.34 -6.66 4.50
CA SER A 65 10.81 -6.95 3.14
C SER A 65 11.42 -5.73 2.46
N LEU A 66 10.79 -4.56 2.61
CA LEU A 66 11.35 -3.29 2.12
C LEU A 66 12.70 -2.99 2.78
N ALA A 67 12.80 -3.12 4.10
CA ALA A 67 14.06 -2.91 4.83
C ALA A 67 15.17 -3.91 4.41
N GLN A 68 14.79 -5.08 3.90
CA GLN A 68 15.70 -6.09 3.35
C GLN A 68 16.03 -5.86 1.87
N GLY A 69 15.44 -4.87 1.21
CA GLY A 69 15.63 -4.62 -0.22
C GLY A 69 15.00 -5.69 -1.13
N LYS A 70 14.02 -6.43 -0.63
CA LYS A 70 13.31 -7.45 -1.41
C LYS A 70 12.34 -6.82 -2.40
N SER A 71 12.16 -7.46 -3.55
CA SER A 71 11.11 -7.13 -4.49
C SER A 71 9.72 -7.38 -3.90
N PHE A 72 8.69 -6.76 -4.50
CA PHE A 72 7.30 -7.01 -4.08
C PHE A 72 6.92 -8.49 -4.23
N GLN A 73 7.41 -9.18 -5.27
CA GLN A 73 7.17 -10.61 -5.50
C GLN A 73 7.76 -11.47 -4.38
N GLU A 74 8.97 -11.16 -3.89
CA GLU A 74 9.57 -11.85 -2.74
C GLU A 74 8.87 -11.54 -1.42
N PHE A 75 8.22 -10.38 -1.29
CA PHE A 75 7.33 -10.08 -0.18
C PHE A 75 6.03 -10.90 -0.26
N TYR A 76 5.45 -11.02 -1.45
CA TYR A 76 4.13 -11.61 -1.64
C TYR A 76 4.14 -13.13 -1.50
N LEU A 77 5.22 -13.78 -1.96
CA LEU A 77 5.46 -15.22 -1.83
C LEU A 77 5.91 -15.62 -0.40
#